data_AF-A0A4Q8UK55-F1
#
_entry.id   AF-A0A4Q8UK55-F1
#
_cell.length_a   1.000
_cell.length_b   1.000
_cell.length_c   1.000
_cell.angle_alpha   90.00
_cell.angle_beta   90.00
_cell.angle_gamma   90.00
#
_symmetry.space_group_name_H-M   'P 1'
#
loop_
_entity.id
_entity.type
_entity.pdbx_description
1 polymer ?
#
loop_
_entity_poly.entity_id
_entity_poly.type
_entity_poly.pdbx_seq_one_letter_code
_entity_poly.pdbx_strand_id
1 'polypeptide(L)' 'MKAREAHRRQRKHAALSDWRELQDGERVNILRNARIVAHGRVEEVSESGGVLWIVNDQSENQAFLKSDGVFVHRH' A
#
# COMPACT_ATOMS: atom_id res chain seq x y z
N MET A 1 -4.26 25.11 -17.77
CA MET A 1 -4.63 23.96 -16.92
C MET A 1 -3.45 23.00 -16.80
N LYS A 2 -2.59 23.12 -15.76
CA LYS A 2 -1.49 22.15 -15.50
C LYS A 2 -1.33 21.75 -14.02
N ALA A 3 -2.02 22.44 -13.10
CA ALA A 3 -1.88 22.18 -11.66
C ALA A 3 -2.56 20.89 -11.18
N ARG A 4 -3.60 20.41 -11.88
CA ARG A 4 -4.40 19.25 -11.43
C ARG A 4 -3.69 17.91 -11.62
N GLU A 5 -2.92 17.76 -12.69
CA GLU A 5 -2.21 16.50 -12.99
C GLU A 5 -1.02 16.26 -12.06
N ALA A 6 -0.28 17.32 -11.70
CA ALA A 6 0.85 17.23 -10.76
C ALA A 6 0.41 16.71 -9.37
N HIS A 7 -0.74 17.18 -8.88
CA HIS A 7 -1.32 16.71 -7.61
C HIS A 7 -1.77 15.25 -7.64
N ARG A 8 -2.21 14.74 -8.79
CA ARG A 8 -2.62 13.34 -8.94
C ARG A 8 -1.41 12.39 -8.93
N ARG A 9 -0.28 12.81 -9.51
CA ARG A 9 0.99 12.06 -9.47
C ARG A 9 1.63 12.05 -8.08
N GLN A 10 1.62 13.17 -7.35
CA GLN A 10 2.18 13.23 -6.00
C GLN A 10 1.45 12.33 -5.00
N ARG A 11 0.12 12.19 -5.11
CA ARG A 11 -0.66 11.29 -4.24
C ARG A 11 -0.36 9.81 -4.43
N LYS A 12 0.18 9.39 -5.57
CA LYS A 12 0.50 7.97 -5.79
C LYS A 12 1.64 7.50 -4.89
N HIS A 13 2.64 8.35 -4.63
CA HIS A 13 3.82 7.98 -3.85
C HIS A 13 3.77 8.43 -2.38
N ALA A 14 2.63 8.91 -1.89
CA ALA A 14 2.48 9.24 -0.47
C ALA A 14 2.20 7.96 0.33
N ALA A 15 2.78 7.88 1.53
CA ALA A 15 2.43 6.85 2.50
C ALA A 15 0.95 6.97 2.85
N LEU A 16 0.23 5.86 2.72
CA LEU A 16 -1.18 5.76 3.03
C LEU A 16 -1.36 5.64 4.55
N SER A 17 -2.02 6.63 5.15
CA SER A 17 -2.22 6.67 6.60
C SER A 17 -3.34 5.74 7.09
N ASP A 18 -4.36 5.50 6.27
CA ASP A 18 -5.47 4.59 6.57
C ASP A 18 -5.55 3.50 5.50
N TRP A 19 -5.16 2.27 5.86
CA TRP A 19 -5.13 1.14 4.93
C TRP A 19 -6.51 0.69 4.47
N ARG A 20 -7.58 1.08 5.17
CA ARG A 20 -8.97 0.76 4.79
C ARG A 20 -9.41 1.47 3.51
N GLU A 21 -8.65 2.46 3.05
CA GLU A 21 -8.87 3.10 1.76
C GLU A 21 -8.40 2.25 0.56
N LEU A 22 -7.68 1.16 0.81
CA LEU A 22 -7.22 0.24 -0.23
C LEU A 22 -8.37 -0.64 -0.71
N GLN A 23 -8.35 -0.94 -2.00
CA GLN A 23 -9.32 -1.83 -2.63
C GLN A 23 -8.67 -3.17 -2.99
N ASP A 24 -9.46 -4.24 -2.97
CA ASP A 24 -9.05 -5.54 -3.51
C ASP A 24 -8.49 -5.40 -4.94
N GLY A 25 -7.39 -6.09 -5.21
CA GLY A 25 -6.66 -6.05 -6.47
C GLY A 25 -5.78 -4.82 -6.70
N GLU A 26 -5.81 -3.80 -5.83
CA GLU A 26 -5.00 -2.59 -5.93
C GLU A 26 -3.50 -2.90 -5.77
N ARG A 27 -2.64 -2.31 -6.61
CA ARG A 27 -1.19 -2.51 -6.52
C ARG A 27 -0.58 -1.59 -5.46
N VAL A 28 0.17 -2.19 -4.54
CA VAL A 28 0.83 -1.48 -3.44
C VAL A 28 2.28 -1.90 -3.28
N ASN A 29 3.08 -0.98 -2.76
CA ASN A 29 4.42 -1.25 -2.27
C ASN A 29 4.42 -1.15 -0.74
N ILE A 30 5.04 -2.11 -0.09
CA ILE A 30 5.27 -2.11 1.36
C ILE A 30 6.69 -1.66 1.61
N LEU A 31 6.84 -0.62 2.42
CA LEU A 31 8.12 -0.08 2.82
C LEU A 31 8.37 -0.37 4.29
N ARG A 32 9.59 -0.78 4.62
CA ARG A 32 10.10 -0.83 5.99
C ARG A 32 11.38 -0.02 6.10
N ASN A 33 11.44 0.92 7.04
CA ASN A 33 12.62 1.77 7.24
C ASN A 33 13.13 2.39 5.92
N ALA A 34 12.21 2.98 5.14
CA ALA A 34 12.46 3.61 3.84
C ALA A 34 12.95 2.68 2.70
N ARG A 35 12.85 1.36 2.86
CA ARG A 35 13.16 0.38 1.79
C ARG A 35 11.91 -0.38 1.41
N ILE A 36 11.69 -0.62 0.12
CA ILE A 36 10.66 -1.54 -0.35
C ILE A 36 11.05 -2.95 0.11
N VAL A 37 10.18 -3.58 0.88
CA VAL A 37 10.36 -4.95 1.39
C VAL A 37 9.42 -5.94 0.71
N ALA A 38 8.31 -5.45 0.14
CA ALA A 38 7.38 -6.24 -0.65
C ALA A 38 6.60 -5.36 -1.61
N HIS A 39 6.05 -5.97 -2.65
CA HIS A 39 5.10 -5.38 -3.58
C HIS A 39 4.08 -6.45 -3.98
N GLY A 40 2.86 -6.04 -4.27
CA GLY A 40 1.81 -6.99 -4.61
C GLY A 40 0.46 -6.32 -4.84
N ARG A 41 -0.57 -7.15 -4.96
CA ARG A 41 -1.97 -6.72 -5.01
C ARG A 41 -2.61 -6.93 -3.66
N VAL A 42 -3.39 -5.95 -3.22
CA VAL A 42 -4.22 -6.07 -2.02
C VAL A 42 -5.20 -7.21 -2.21
N GLU A 43 -5.26 -8.10 -1.23
CA GLU A 43 -6.27 -9.17 -1.12
C GLU A 43 -7.34 -8.77 -0.10
N GLU A 44 -6.89 -8.32 1.08
CA GLU A 44 -7.79 -7.96 2.17
C GLU A 44 -7.12 -6.90 3.07
N VAL A 45 -7.95 -6.07 3.70
CA VAL A 45 -7.56 -5.21 4.82
C VAL A 45 -8.46 -5.55 5.99
N SER A 46 -7.88 -5.72 7.18
CA SER A 46 -8.67 -6.01 8.37
C SER A 46 -9.64 -4.85 8.65
N GLU A 47 -10.77 -5.14 9.28
CA GLU A 47 -11.77 -4.11 9.62
C GLU A 47 -11.16 -2.94 10.44
N SER A 48 -10.21 -3.27 11.33
CA SER A 48 -9.46 -2.29 12.12
C SER A 48 -8.47 -1.43 11.30
N GLY A 49 -8.16 -1.82 10.06
CA GLY A 49 -7.12 -1.21 9.23
C GLY A 49 -5.68 -1.48 9.71
N GLY A 50 -5.52 -2.43 10.64
CA GLY A 50 -4.23 -2.76 11.26
C GLY A 50 -3.47 -3.88 10.57
N VAL A 51 -4.13 -4.68 9.74
CA VAL A 51 -3.52 -5.78 8.98
C VAL A 51 -3.85 -5.61 7.51
N LEU A 52 -2.85 -5.81 6.65
CA LEU A 52 -2.98 -5.81 5.20
C LEU A 52 -2.46 -7.14 4.66
N TRP A 53 -3.28 -7.80 3.86
CA TRP A 53 -2.90 -8.97 3.08
C TRP A 53 -2.69 -8.58 1.63
N ILE A 54 -1.58 -9.05 1.06
CA ILE A 54 -1.27 -8.88 -0.36
C ILE A 54 -0.89 -10.23 -0.98
N VAL A 55 -1.11 -10.34 -2.28
CA VAL A 55 -0.59 -11.42 -3.12
C VAL A 55 0.54 -10.87 -3.99
N ASN A 56 1.72 -11.50 -3.93
CA ASN A 56 2.86 -11.11 -4.77
C ASN A 56 2.75 -11.68 -6.20
N ASP A 57 3.70 -11.36 -7.07
CA ASP A 57 3.72 -11.85 -8.46
C ASP A 57 3.94 -13.38 -8.57
N GLN A 58 4.33 -14.04 -7.48
CA GLN A 58 4.50 -15.49 -7.38
C GLN A 58 3.25 -16.19 -6.82
N SER A 59 2.14 -15.47 -6.67
CA SER A 59 0.89 -15.96 -6.08
C SER A 59 1.02 -16.42 -4.62
N GLU A 60 1.96 -15.83 -3.87
CA GLU A 60 2.12 -16.07 -2.44
C GLU A 60 1.44 -14.97 -1.63
N ASN A 61 0.65 -15.38 -0.63
CA ASN A 61 -0.01 -14.46 0.29
C ASN A 61 0.97 -14.00 1.37
N GLN A 62 1.00 -12.69 1.61
CA GLN A 62 1.83 -12.05 2.62
C GLN A 62 1.00 -11.12 3.48
N ALA A 63 1.21 -11.16 4.80
CA ALA A 63 0.49 -10.32 5.75
C ALA A 63 1.44 -9.30 6.38
N PHE A 64 0.97 -8.05 6.49
CA PHE A 64 1.71 -6.94 7.08
C PHE A 64 0.90 -6.31 8.19
N LEU A 65 1.58 -6.02 9.31
CA LEU A 65 1.00 -5.35 10.46
C LEU A 65 1.36 -3.87 10.43
N LYS A 66 0.35 -3.03 10.65
CA LYS A 66 0.52 -1.60 10.87
C LYS A 66 1.30 -1.41 12.16
N SER A 67 2.53 -0.96 12.00
CA SER A 67 3.50 -0.81 13.07
C SER A 67 4.48 0.30 12.69
N ASP A 68 5.27 0.74 13.67
CA ASP A 68 6.27 1.76 13.43
C ASP A 68 7.25 1.34 12.33
N GLY A 69 7.46 2.25 11.39
CA GLY A 69 8.36 2.05 10.26
C GLY A 69 7.80 1.19 9.12
N VAL A 70 6.56 0.70 9.20
CA VAL A 70 5.86 0.03 8.09
C VAL A 70 4.92 1.01 7.39
N PHE A 71 5.17 1.24 6.09
CA PHE A 71 4.39 2.17 5.28
C PHE A 71 3.87 1.47 4.02
N VAL A 72 2.72 1.91 3.52
CA VAL A 72 2.10 1.39 2.30
C VAL A 72 1.94 2.53 1.31
N HIS A 73 2.42 2.34 0.09
CA HIS A 73 2.31 3.31 -0.99
C HIS A 73 1.51 2.69 -2.13
N ARG A 74 0.67 3.48 -2.81
CA ARG A 74 0.03 3.06 -4.06
C ARG A 74 1.06 3.02 -5.18
N HIS A 75 0.94 2.08 -6.12
CA HIS A 75 1.81 2.01 -7.30
C HIS A 75 1.25 2.82 -8.49
#